data_AF-A0A3A4NEH8-F1
#
_entry.id   AF-A0A3A4NEH8-F1
#
_cell.length_a   1.000
_cell.length_b   1.000
_cell.length_c   1.000
_cell.angle_alpha   90.00
_cell.angle_beta   90.00
_cell.angle_gamma   90.00
#
_symmetry.space_group_name_H-M   'P 1'
#
loop_
_entity.id
_entity.type
_entity.pdbx_description
1 polymer ?
#
loop_
_entity_poly.entity_id
_entity_poly.type
_entity_poly.pdbx_seq_one_letter_code
_entity_poly.pdbx_strand_id
1 'polypeptide(L)'
;MSMKIDFSDDEIRIFDFDELEAYRIARKMEEDGIYYYSRMLDEILKPKILDVLQMLIRDERAHLNLFSEKVEELARQYGVTDEGETLADIADSKVFDILKDPERVADILCTPQEAVRLAIEVEKRSIMFYNQILANTQNKTGRAALHSLISEEQDHVKRLESLLRK
;
A
#
# COMPACT_ATOMS: atom_id res chain seq x y z
N MET A 1 9.30 3.71 -23.09
CA MET A 1 10.19 3.21 -22.03
C MET A 1 9.29 2.60 -20.98
N SER A 2 9.66 1.47 -20.39
CA SER A 2 8.90 0.86 -19.28
C SER A 2 9.35 1.51 -17.97
N MET A 3 8.40 1.88 -17.10
CA MET A 3 8.69 2.38 -15.76
C MET A 3 9.53 1.36 -14.99
N LYS A 4 10.51 1.82 -14.21
CA LYS A 4 11.35 0.97 -13.35
C LYS A 4 11.34 1.49 -11.93
N ILE A 5 11.34 0.57 -10.98
CA ILE A 5 11.36 0.91 -9.55
C ILE A 5 12.51 0.17 -8.89
N ASP A 6 13.25 0.90 -8.05
CA ASP A 6 14.25 0.35 -7.14
C ASP A 6 13.69 0.43 -5.71
N PHE A 7 13.43 -0.74 -5.12
CA PHE A 7 12.97 -0.90 -3.74
C PHE A 7 14.17 -1.28 -2.85
N SER A 8 14.83 -0.28 -2.26
CA SER A 8 15.82 -0.50 -1.22
C SER A 8 15.18 -0.48 0.17
N ASP A 9 15.89 -0.93 1.22
CA ASP A 9 15.33 -0.96 2.59
C ASP A 9 14.99 0.45 3.12
N ASP A 10 15.73 1.49 2.70
CA ASP A 10 15.58 2.86 3.20
C ASP A 10 15.03 3.86 2.17
N GLU A 11 14.94 3.48 0.89
CA GLU A 11 14.53 4.39 -0.20
C GLU A 11 13.78 3.66 -1.32
N ILE A 12 12.79 4.33 -1.92
CA ILE A 12 12.15 3.92 -3.16
C ILE A 12 12.48 4.95 -4.24
N ARG A 13 12.99 4.51 -5.38
CA ARG A 13 13.27 5.38 -6.54
C ARG A 13 12.52 4.91 -7.77
N ILE A 14 11.88 5.86 -8.46
CA ILE A 14 11.18 5.61 -9.72
C ILE A 14 11.99 6.22 -10.86
N PHE A 15 12.25 5.41 -11.90
CA PHE A 15 12.86 5.84 -13.15
C PHE A 15 11.84 5.70 -14.28
N ASP A 16 11.89 6.64 -15.23
CA ASP A 16 10.96 6.69 -16.37
C ASP A 16 9.49 6.67 -15.92
N PHE A 17 9.13 7.61 -15.02
CA PHE A 17 7.81 7.68 -14.38
C PHE A 17 6.67 7.62 -15.40
N ASP A 18 5.80 6.63 -15.20
CA ASP A 18 4.54 6.49 -15.91
C ASP A 18 3.39 6.54 -14.90
N GLU A 19 2.46 7.48 -15.09
CA GLU A 19 1.41 7.75 -14.11
C GLU A 19 0.41 6.60 -13.99
N LEU A 20 0.08 5.94 -15.11
CA LEU A 20 -0.85 4.81 -15.13
C LEU A 20 -0.24 3.60 -14.40
N GLU A 21 1.01 3.28 -14.69
CA GLU A 21 1.74 2.20 -14.01
C GLU A 21 1.91 2.49 -12.51
N ALA A 22 2.24 3.74 -12.15
CA ALA A 22 2.36 4.14 -10.74
C ALA A 22 1.04 3.94 -9.97
N TYR A 23 -0.10 4.30 -10.56
CA TYR A 23 -1.41 4.09 -9.94
C TYR A 23 -1.85 2.63 -9.93
N ARG A 24 -1.46 1.83 -10.93
CA ARG A 24 -1.67 0.36 -10.88
C ARG A 24 -0.94 -0.28 -9.71
N ILE A 25 0.30 0.14 -9.45
CA ILE A 25 1.09 -0.35 -8.31
C ILE A 25 0.49 0.11 -6.99
N ALA A 26 0.11 1.39 -6.88
CA ALA A 26 -0.56 1.89 -5.69
C ALA A 26 -1.86 1.13 -5.39
N ARG A 27 -2.70 0.90 -6.41
CA ARG A 27 -3.91 0.06 -6.31
C ARG A 27 -3.59 -1.32 -5.72
N LYS A 28 -2.52 -1.96 -6.20
CA LYS A 28 -2.10 -3.29 -5.72
C LYS A 28 -1.60 -3.25 -4.28
N MET A 29 -0.88 -2.20 -3.87
CA MET A 29 -0.43 -2.04 -2.49
C MET A 29 -1.61 -1.97 -1.51
N GLU A 30 -2.68 -1.25 -1.86
CA GLU A 30 -3.87 -1.19 -1.00
C GLU A 30 -4.62 -2.53 -0.97
N GLU A 31 -4.67 -3.27 -2.09
CA GLU A 31 -5.22 -4.64 -2.09
C GLU A 31 -4.47 -5.57 -1.14
N ASP A 32 -3.13 -5.51 -1.16
CA ASP A 32 -2.27 -6.33 -0.31
C ASP A 32 -2.38 -5.92 1.18
N GLY A 33 -2.51 -4.62 1.47
CA GLY A 33 -2.80 -4.09 2.80
C GLY A 33 -4.14 -4.59 3.34
N ILE A 34 -5.22 -4.48 2.55
CA ILE A 34 -6.55 -5.00 2.90
C ILE A 34 -6.49 -6.50 3.18
N TYR A 35 -5.80 -7.27 2.32
CA TYR A 35 -5.62 -8.70 2.52
C TYR A 35 -4.96 -8.96 3.86
N TYR A 36 -3.81 -8.33 4.12
CA TYR A 36 -3.04 -8.54 5.34
C TYR A 36 -3.84 -8.17 6.61
N TYR A 37 -4.51 -7.02 6.63
CA TYR A 37 -5.33 -6.61 7.77
C TYR A 37 -6.55 -7.50 8.00
N SER A 38 -7.15 -8.01 6.92
CA SER A 38 -8.25 -8.98 7.03
C SER A 38 -7.76 -10.27 7.68
N ARG A 39 -6.57 -10.77 7.30
CA ARG A 39 -5.97 -11.95 7.93
C ARG A 39 -5.62 -11.70 9.40
N MET A 40 -5.07 -10.53 9.73
CA MET A 40 -4.84 -10.13 11.13
C MET A 40 -6.13 -10.12 11.95
N LEU A 41 -7.24 -9.65 11.36
CA LEU A 41 -8.53 -9.57 12.04
C LEU A 41 -9.09 -10.96 12.37
N ASP A 42 -8.91 -11.92 11.45
CA ASP A 42 -9.35 -13.31 11.62
C ASP A 42 -8.54 -14.06 12.70
N GLU A 43 -7.25 -13.75 12.83
CA GLU A 43 -6.31 -14.53 13.66
C GLU A 43 -5.98 -13.90 15.01
N ILE A 44 -6.00 -12.56 15.12
CA ILE A 44 -5.58 -11.86 16.36
C ILE A 44 -6.80 -11.53 17.23
N LEU A 45 -7.06 -12.41 18.20
CA LEU A 45 -8.14 -12.26 19.18
C LEU A 45 -7.78 -11.29 20.34
N LYS A 46 -7.64 -9.98 20.06
CA LYS A 46 -7.55 -8.95 21.12
C LYS A 46 -8.46 -7.75 20.84
N PRO A 47 -9.40 -7.39 21.73
CA PRO A 47 -10.38 -6.32 21.47
C PRO A 47 -9.77 -4.98 21.03
N LYS A 48 -8.66 -4.56 21.64
CA LYS A 48 -8.00 -3.28 21.31
C LYS A 48 -7.41 -3.23 19.90
N ILE A 49 -7.02 -4.37 19.32
CA ILE A 49 -6.50 -4.40 17.94
C ILE A 49 -7.63 -4.38 16.91
N LEU A 50 -8.81 -4.91 17.26
CA LEU A 50 -9.93 -5.06 16.33
C LEU A 50 -10.39 -3.71 15.80
N ASP A 51 -10.57 -2.71 16.67
CA ASP A 51 -11.01 -1.37 16.27
C ASP A 51 -9.99 -0.71 15.33
N VAL A 52 -8.70 -0.91 15.56
CA VAL A 52 -7.63 -0.39 14.70
C VAL A 52 -7.65 -1.11 13.35
N LEU A 53 -7.72 -2.44 13.32
CA LEU A 53 -7.74 -3.21 12.07
C LEU A 53 -8.99 -2.93 11.22
N GLN A 54 -10.17 -2.81 11.83
CA GLN A 54 -11.39 -2.45 11.11
C GLN A 54 -11.31 -1.05 10.50
N MET A 55 -10.70 -0.11 11.22
CA MET A 55 -10.45 1.24 10.73
C MET A 55 -9.48 1.21 9.55
N LEU A 56 -8.34 0.51 9.66
CA LEU A 56 -7.37 0.34 8.57
C LEU A 56 -8.05 -0.26 7.33
N ILE A 57 -8.71 -1.42 7.45
CA ILE A 57 -9.41 -2.07 6.32
C ILE A 57 -10.41 -1.13 5.62
N ARG A 58 -11.12 -0.30 6.39
CA ARG A 58 -12.07 0.65 5.82
C ARG A 58 -11.36 1.76 5.05
N ASP A 59 -10.29 2.29 5.62
CA ASP A 59 -9.56 3.43 5.05
C ASP A 59 -8.77 2.95 3.81
N GLU A 60 -8.11 1.78 3.86
CA GLU A 60 -7.47 1.12 2.71
C GLU A 60 -8.45 0.85 1.56
N ARG A 61 -9.71 0.49 1.86
CA ARG A 61 -10.74 0.33 0.81
C ARG A 61 -11.07 1.64 0.12
N ALA A 62 -11.02 2.76 0.85
CA ALA A 62 -11.22 4.08 0.25
C ALA A 62 -10.04 4.44 -0.66
N HIS A 63 -8.81 4.13 -0.25
CA HIS A 63 -7.61 4.32 -1.07
C HIS A 63 -7.61 3.41 -2.31
N LEU A 64 -7.98 2.15 -2.17
CA LEU A 64 -8.16 1.22 -3.29
C LEU A 64 -9.15 1.76 -4.32
N ASN A 65 -10.29 2.29 -3.87
CA ASN A 65 -11.27 2.91 -4.75
C ASN A 65 -10.70 4.13 -5.48
N LEU A 66 -9.98 5.01 -4.76
CA LEU A 66 -9.32 6.17 -5.34
C LEU A 66 -8.36 5.77 -6.48
N PHE A 67 -7.46 4.81 -6.24
CA PHE A 67 -6.52 4.37 -7.27
C PHE A 67 -7.20 3.60 -8.40
N SER A 68 -8.26 2.83 -8.11
CA SER A 68 -9.05 2.15 -9.14
C SER A 68 -9.70 3.13 -10.10
N GLU A 69 -10.33 4.19 -9.59
CA GLU A 69 -10.91 5.26 -10.41
C GLU A 69 -9.84 5.96 -11.27
N LYS A 70 -8.66 6.22 -10.70
CA LYS A 70 -7.55 6.86 -11.43
C LYS A 70 -6.98 5.98 -12.54
N VAL A 71 -6.83 4.68 -12.29
CA VAL A 71 -6.40 3.72 -13.31
C VAL A 71 -7.43 3.66 -14.43
N GLU A 72 -8.72 3.58 -14.12
CA GLU A 72 -9.78 3.54 -15.13
C GLU A 72 -9.80 4.82 -15.99
N GLU A 73 -9.68 5.99 -15.35
CA GLU A 73 -9.62 7.30 -16.01
C GLU A 73 -8.45 7.37 -17.02
N LEU A 74 -7.25 7.03 -16.58
CA LEU A 74 -6.03 7.10 -17.40
C LEU A 74 -6.00 6.01 -18.49
N ALA A 75 -6.41 4.78 -18.18
CA ALA A 75 -6.49 3.70 -19.16
C ALA A 75 -7.42 4.08 -20.32
N ARG A 76 -8.59 4.64 -20.01
CA ARG A 76 -9.53 5.17 -21.00
C ARG A 76 -8.93 6.30 -21.82
N GLN A 77 -8.21 7.23 -21.18
CA GLN A 77 -7.55 8.34 -21.87
C GLN A 77 -6.46 7.87 -22.84
N TYR A 78 -5.69 6.84 -22.47
CA TYR A 78 -4.63 6.29 -23.30
C TYR A 78 -5.14 5.27 -24.34
N GLY A 79 -6.43 4.91 -24.29
CA GLY A 79 -7.01 3.91 -25.17
C GLY A 79 -6.45 2.51 -24.95
N VAL A 80 -5.95 2.25 -23.74
CA VAL A 80 -5.45 0.93 -23.32
C VAL A 80 -6.50 0.26 -22.44
N THR A 81 -6.63 -1.04 -22.61
CA THR A 81 -7.36 -1.90 -21.69
C THR A 81 -6.52 -2.11 -20.44
N ASP A 82 -7.17 -2.19 -19.28
CA ASP A 82 -6.53 -2.72 -18.08
C ASP A 82 -6.40 -4.24 -18.20
N GLU A 83 -5.62 -4.68 -19.20
CA GLU A 83 -5.12 -6.04 -19.30
C GLU A 83 -4.09 -6.16 -18.19
N GLY A 84 -4.38 -6.93 -17.15
CA GLY A 84 -3.70 -6.95 -15.85
C GLY A 84 -2.20 -7.29 -15.84
N GLU A 85 -1.51 -7.20 -16.97
CA GLU A 85 -0.07 -7.38 -17.13
C GLU A 85 0.45 -6.28 -18.08
N THR A 86 1.25 -5.31 -17.64
CA THR A 86 2.52 -5.47 -16.93
C THR A 86 2.56 -4.88 -15.52
N LEU A 87 3.13 -5.62 -14.55
CA LEU A 87 3.18 -5.30 -13.11
C LEU A 87 4.50 -4.67 -12.60
N ALA A 88 5.43 -4.23 -13.43
CA ALA A 88 6.39 -5.17 -14.01
C ALA A 88 6.99 -6.05 -12.89
N ASP A 89 6.30 -7.17 -12.63
CA ASP A 89 6.61 -8.31 -11.76
C ASP A 89 6.83 -8.09 -10.25
N ILE A 90 7.01 -6.86 -9.81
CA ILE A 90 7.80 -6.54 -8.62
C ILE A 90 7.26 -5.21 -8.07
N ALA A 91 6.36 -5.25 -7.11
CA ALA A 91 6.82 -4.77 -5.83
C ALA A 91 7.67 -5.86 -5.13
N ASP A 92 8.84 -6.28 -5.66
CA ASP A 92 9.90 -6.91 -4.84
C ASP A 92 10.38 -5.83 -3.88
N SER A 93 9.57 -5.55 -2.88
CA SER A 93 10.17 -5.34 -1.60
C SER A 93 9.96 -6.65 -0.85
N LYS A 94 10.95 -7.04 -0.05
CA LYS A 94 10.83 -8.18 0.86
C LYS A 94 9.51 -8.17 1.64
N VAL A 95 8.98 -6.97 1.95
CA VAL A 95 7.69 -6.79 2.65
C VAL A 95 6.51 -7.27 1.81
N PHE A 96 6.35 -6.79 0.57
CA PHE A 96 5.24 -7.20 -0.30
C PHE A 96 5.41 -8.64 -0.82
N ASP A 97 6.63 -9.13 -0.97
CA ASP A 97 6.87 -10.55 -1.30
C ASP A 97 6.47 -11.49 -0.15
N ILE A 98 6.64 -11.07 1.10
CA ILE A 98 6.11 -11.82 2.25
C ILE A 98 4.59 -11.93 2.15
N LEU A 99 3.89 -10.87 1.75
CA LEU A 99 2.43 -10.87 1.66
C LEU A 99 1.88 -11.79 0.55
N LYS A 100 2.70 -12.11 -0.46
CA LYS A 100 2.35 -13.07 -1.53
C LYS A 100 2.38 -14.54 -1.07
N ASP A 101 2.95 -14.84 0.09
CA ASP A 101 3.10 -16.19 0.64
C ASP A 101 2.15 -16.39 1.85
N PRO A 102 1.00 -17.08 1.66
CA PRO A 102 0.02 -17.27 2.73
C PRO A 102 0.56 -18.06 3.94
N GLU A 103 1.51 -18.98 3.74
CA GLU A 103 2.10 -19.76 4.82
C GLU A 103 2.98 -18.87 5.70
N ARG A 104 3.83 -18.04 5.08
CA ARG A 104 4.64 -17.05 5.81
C ARG A 104 3.78 -16.02 6.54
N VAL A 105 2.70 -15.56 5.91
CA VAL A 105 1.75 -14.65 6.57
C VAL A 105 1.18 -15.32 7.82
N ALA A 106 0.69 -16.56 7.73
CA ALA A 106 0.16 -17.29 8.88
C ALA A 106 1.20 -17.48 10.00
N ASP A 107 2.45 -17.79 9.66
CA ASP A 107 3.54 -17.92 10.62
C ASP A 107 3.79 -16.60 11.38
N ILE A 108 3.80 -15.46 10.69
CA ILE A 108 3.98 -14.13 11.30
C ILE A 108 2.79 -13.77 12.20
N LEU A 109 1.56 -14.09 11.78
CA LEU A 109 0.35 -13.80 12.53
C LEU A 109 0.26 -14.56 13.86
N CYS A 110 0.98 -15.68 14.01
CA CYS A 110 1.15 -16.37 15.29
C CYS A 110 1.82 -15.49 16.37
N THR A 111 2.55 -14.45 15.98
CA THR A 111 3.18 -13.50 16.90
C THR A 111 2.58 -12.09 16.72
N PRO A 112 1.62 -11.67 17.57
CA PRO A 112 0.92 -10.39 17.39
C PRO A 112 1.83 -9.16 17.27
N GLN A 113 2.98 -9.17 17.95
CA GLN A 113 3.97 -8.08 17.85
C GLN A 113 4.70 -8.06 16.51
N GLU A 114 5.03 -9.21 15.94
CA GLU A 114 5.65 -9.29 14.61
C GLU A 114 4.62 -8.93 13.53
N ALA A 115 3.38 -9.38 13.69
CA ALA A 115 2.28 -9.00 12.81
C ALA A 115 2.09 -7.48 12.73
N VAL A 116 2.07 -6.80 13.88
CA VAL A 116 1.97 -5.33 13.95
C VAL A 116 3.24 -4.65 13.41
N ARG A 117 4.44 -5.23 13.60
CA ARG A 117 5.67 -4.68 13.02
C ARG A 117 5.65 -4.75 11.50
N LEU A 118 5.21 -5.87 10.92
CA LEU A 118 5.08 -5.98 9.48
C LEU A 118 4.03 -4.99 8.93
N ALA A 119 2.89 -4.82 9.61
CA ALA A 119 1.91 -3.79 9.27
C ALA A 119 2.53 -2.39 9.20
N ILE A 120 3.33 -2.01 10.21
CA ILE A 120 4.02 -0.70 10.23
C ILE A 120 4.96 -0.54 9.03
N GLU A 121 5.67 -1.60 8.65
CA GLU A 121 6.58 -1.56 7.50
C GLU A 121 5.83 -1.49 6.17
N VAL A 122 4.65 -2.12 6.06
CA VAL A 122 3.74 -1.95 4.91
C VAL A 122 3.37 -0.47 4.75
N GLU A 123 2.83 0.18 5.79
CA GLU A 123 2.41 1.59 5.68
C GLU A 123 3.58 2.54 5.37
N LYS A 124 4.75 2.30 5.97
CA LYS A 124 5.94 3.11 5.66
C LYS A 124 6.34 2.98 4.19
N ARG A 125 6.28 1.76 3.63
CA ARG A 125 6.57 1.52 2.22
C ARG A 125 5.56 2.24 1.33
N SER A 126 4.26 2.20 1.68
CA SER A 126 3.19 2.95 1.03
C SER A 126 3.48 4.45 1.04
N ILE A 127 3.77 5.04 2.21
CA ILE A 127 4.16 6.45 2.34
C ILE A 127 5.35 6.81 1.42
N MET A 128 6.41 5.99 1.42
CA MET A 128 7.58 6.24 0.59
C MET A 128 7.22 6.23 -0.90
N PHE A 129 6.40 5.27 -1.34
CA PHE A 129 5.98 5.17 -2.73
C PHE A 129 5.09 6.35 -3.13
N TYR A 130 4.11 6.71 -2.30
CA TYR A 130 3.22 7.84 -2.59
C TYR A 130 3.94 9.19 -2.61
N ASN A 131 5.00 9.35 -1.82
CA ASN A 131 5.88 10.52 -1.95
C ASN A 131 6.58 10.59 -3.31
N GLN A 132 6.97 9.46 -3.90
CA GLN A 132 7.54 9.42 -5.26
C GLN A 132 6.50 9.81 -6.32
N ILE A 133 5.27 9.31 -6.19
CA ILE A 133 4.17 9.71 -7.08
C ILE A 133 3.91 11.23 -6.95
N LEU A 134 3.82 11.73 -5.71
CA LEU A 134 3.59 13.14 -5.43
C LEU A 134 4.68 14.05 -6.01
N ALA A 135 5.95 13.62 -5.97
CA ALA A 135 7.06 14.36 -6.55
C ALA A 135 6.94 14.53 -8.07
N ASN A 136 6.33 13.55 -8.75
CA ASN A 136 6.13 13.55 -10.20
C ASN A 136 4.76 14.13 -10.63
N THR A 137 3.82 14.29 -9.70
CA THR A 137 2.47 14.82 -9.97
C THR A 137 2.47 16.35 -10.05
N GLN A 138 1.99 16.89 -11.17
CA GLN A 138 1.97 18.35 -11.42
C GLN A 138 0.62 19.01 -11.11
N ASN A 139 -0.51 18.32 -11.34
CA ASN A 139 -1.83 18.93 -11.12
C ASN A 139 -2.12 19.12 -9.63
N LYS A 140 -2.57 20.33 -9.26
CA LYS A 140 -2.92 20.71 -7.88
C LYS A 140 -3.90 19.75 -7.21
N THR A 141 -4.93 19.29 -7.93
CA THR A 141 -5.94 18.39 -7.37
C THR A 141 -5.34 17.03 -7.04
N GLY A 142 -4.56 16.45 -7.95
CA GLY A 142 -3.87 15.17 -7.72
C GLY A 142 -2.87 15.26 -6.56
N ARG A 143 -2.09 16.35 -6.50
CA ARG A 143 -1.17 16.61 -5.38
C ARG A 143 -1.90 16.71 -4.04
N ALA A 144 -3.03 17.40 -3.99
CA ALA A 144 -3.82 17.54 -2.76
C ALA A 144 -4.38 16.20 -2.28
N ALA A 145 -4.89 15.36 -3.21
CA ALA A 145 -5.35 14.01 -2.89
C ALA A 145 -4.20 13.15 -2.33
N LEU A 146 -3.05 13.12 -2.99
CA LEU A 146 -1.87 12.38 -2.52
C LEU A 146 -1.36 12.88 -1.16
N HIS A 147 -1.39 14.20 -0.90
CA HIS A 147 -1.04 14.74 0.41
C HIS A 147 -1.99 14.27 1.52
N SER A 148 -3.30 14.21 1.26
CA SER A 148 -4.28 13.69 2.23
C SER A 148 -4.00 12.22 2.51
N LEU A 149 -3.84 11.42 1.45
CA LEU A 149 -3.58 9.99 1.55
C LEU A 149 -2.27 9.70 2.33
N ILE A 150 -1.18 10.40 2.02
CA ILE A 150 0.08 10.27 2.78
C ILE A 150 -0.10 10.64 4.26
N SER A 151 -0.94 11.62 4.57
CA SER A 151 -1.22 11.98 5.96
C SER A 151 -2.04 10.91 6.69
N GLU A 152 -2.98 10.27 6.01
CA GLU A 152 -3.77 9.14 6.53
C GLU A 152 -2.86 7.95 6.83
N GLU A 153 -1.95 7.60 5.91
CA GLU A 153 -0.96 6.54 6.12
C GLU A 153 -0.02 6.81 7.31
N GLN A 154 0.41 8.05 7.47
CA GLN A 154 1.21 8.44 8.65
C GLN A 154 0.43 8.24 9.96
N ASP A 155 -0.88 8.46 9.93
CA ASP A 155 -1.74 8.21 11.08
C ASP A 155 -1.98 6.70 11.30
N HIS A 156 -2.05 5.89 10.23
CA HIS A 156 -2.04 4.42 10.32
C HIS A 156 -0.80 3.93 11.07
N VAL A 157 0.39 4.38 10.66
CA VAL A 157 1.67 4.07 11.34
C VAL A 157 1.61 4.42 12.82
N LYS A 158 1.18 5.64 13.18
CA LYS A 158 1.12 6.06 14.60
C LYS A 158 0.18 5.19 15.42
N ARG A 159 -0.96 4.79 14.86
CA ARG A 159 -1.93 3.92 15.51
C ARG A 159 -1.38 2.51 15.71
N LEU A 160 -0.76 1.93 14.68
CA LEU A 160 -0.10 0.63 14.77
C LEU A 160 1.03 0.63 15.80
N GLU A 161 1.90 1.66 15.79
CA GLU A 161 2.95 1.80 16.81
C GLU A 161 2.39 1.91 18.24
N SER A 162 1.22 2.53 18.41
CA SER A 162 0.56 2.62 19.72
C SER A 162 0.13 1.26 20.28
N LEU A 163 -0.02 0.24 19.42
CA LEU A 163 -0.30 -1.14 19.83
C LEU A 163 0.95 -1.85 20.36
N LEU A 164 2.15 -1.40 19.99
CA LEU A 164 3.43 -1.93 20.49
C LEU A 164 3.89 -1.26 21.78
N ARG A 165 3.43 -0.02 22.04
CA ARG A 165 3.71 0.73 23.26
C ARG A 165 2.83 0.18 24.40
N LYS A 166 3.47 -0.37 25.43
CA LYS A 166 2.81 -0.78 26.69
C LYS A 166 2.44 0.44 27.52
#